data_AF-A0A2S7XUV6-F1
#
_entry.id   AF-A0A2S7XUV6-F1
#
_cell.length_a   1.000
_cell.length_b   1.000
_cell.length_c   1.000
_cell.angle_alpha   90.00
_cell.angle_beta   90.00
_cell.angle_gamma   90.00
#
_symmetry.space_group_name_H-M   'P 1'
#
loop_
_entity.id
_entity.type
_entity.pdbx_description
1 polymer ?
#
loop_
_entity_poly.entity_id
_entity_poly.type
_entity_poly.pdbx_seq_one_letter_code
_entity_poly.pdbx_strand_id
1 'polypeptide(L)'
;MFKVKSPPPPLFQRGEKEKPLFTDKEHEKPPFEKGGLGGFEARRVLNICNVCGYCNGFCDVFDAAQRRPALTAADLAHLAHLCHGCRNCLYSCQYAPPHEFAINVPRTLTQMRQHSDAAHIWPPAFAGAFRHSAMTTLLLTSGATALLLGLIWLLEPNPNVRGFYRVLSLPLMVWLAVIPLSWSALALAIGWRRYWRFTRPNAALVTWRILWLALQDVVLMRNLRGGGHGCNDIDERFSHLRRRLHQGLLAGLGLSFAATLTAMFYHHALGWNAPYSIASIPVLLGTSGGIAIAFATTGLLALQWRGDLTPTTRSARTANSTVLLLLWAVATSGLALLIGRESAAMALLLALHLGVVIALFALLPYSKLVHAGYRIIALVIERIER
;
A
#
# COMPACT_ATOMS: atom_id res chain seq x y z
N MET A 1 -45.60 57.10 36.42
CA MET A 1 -45.57 55.83 37.18
C MET A 1 -46.07 54.71 36.24
N PHE A 2 -45.15 54.02 35.56
CA PHE A 2 -45.49 52.93 34.63
C PHE A 2 -45.69 51.63 35.41
N LYS A 3 -46.85 50.97 35.21
CA LYS A 3 -47.15 49.66 35.80
C LYS A 3 -46.81 48.59 34.75
N VAL A 4 -45.69 47.88 34.95
CA VAL A 4 -45.25 46.78 34.10
C VAL A 4 -46.12 45.56 34.39
N LYS A 5 -46.89 45.10 33.39
CA LYS A 5 -47.56 43.79 33.40
C LYS A 5 -46.56 42.74 32.91
N SER A 6 -46.40 41.67 33.69
CA SER A 6 -45.62 40.48 33.32
C SER A 6 -46.26 39.74 32.13
N PRO A 7 -45.46 39.15 31.22
CA PRO A 7 -45.98 38.34 30.12
C PRO A 7 -46.43 36.95 30.59
N PRO A 8 -47.42 36.33 29.92
CA PRO A 8 -47.87 34.97 30.24
C PRO A 8 -46.83 33.91 29.79
N PRO A 9 -46.85 32.70 30.38
CA PRO A 9 -45.94 31.62 30.01
C PRO A 9 -46.27 31.08 28.60
N PRO A 10 -45.27 30.54 27.87
CA PRO A 10 -45.50 30.04 26.52
C PRO A 10 -46.33 28.75 26.55
N LEU A 11 -47.39 28.74 25.74
CA LEU A 11 -48.20 27.57 25.42
C LEU A 11 -47.34 26.55 24.65
N PHE A 12 -47.10 25.39 25.24
CA PHE A 12 -46.61 24.21 24.53
C PHE A 12 -47.66 23.79 23.49
N GLN A 13 -47.51 24.23 22.24
CA GLN A 13 -48.24 23.67 21.12
C GLN A 13 -47.61 22.32 20.76
N ARG A 14 -48.41 21.27 20.93
CA ARG A 14 -48.11 19.90 20.52
C ARG A 14 -48.15 19.87 18.98
N GLY A 15 -46.99 20.03 18.35
CA GLY A 15 -46.86 20.02 16.89
C GLY A 15 -47.37 18.72 16.27
N GLU A 16 -48.25 18.86 15.28
CA GLU A 16 -48.70 17.78 14.40
C GLU A 16 -47.50 17.16 13.68
N LYS A 17 -47.53 15.84 13.55
CA LYS A 17 -46.49 15.06 12.85
C LYS A 17 -46.56 15.35 11.35
N GLU A 18 -45.75 16.27 10.86
CA GLU A 18 -45.43 16.33 9.43
C GLU A 18 -44.70 15.05 9.02
N LYS A 19 -45.32 14.30 8.11
CA LYS A 19 -44.69 13.15 7.43
C LYS A 19 -43.59 13.70 6.51
N PRO A 20 -42.36 13.17 6.55
CA PRO A 20 -41.32 13.59 5.63
C PRO A 20 -41.69 13.16 4.20
N LEU A 21 -41.78 14.16 3.33
CA LEU A 21 -42.08 14.04 1.92
C LEU A 21 -40.82 13.71 1.11
N PHE A 22 -40.05 12.71 1.54
CA PHE A 22 -39.00 12.09 0.75
C PHE A 22 -39.01 10.61 1.07
N THR A 23 -39.61 9.83 0.17
CA THR A 23 -39.47 8.39 0.15
C THR A 23 -38.01 8.07 -0.12
N ASP A 24 -37.31 7.58 0.90
CA ASP A 24 -36.03 6.90 0.78
C ASP A 24 -36.21 5.70 -0.15
N LYS A 25 -36.01 5.90 -1.46
CA LYS A 25 -35.60 4.80 -2.32
C LYS A 25 -34.24 4.36 -1.81
N GLU A 26 -34.12 3.09 -1.47
CA GLU A 26 -32.89 2.41 -1.07
C GLU A 26 -31.76 2.67 -2.07
N HIS A 27 -31.04 3.78 -1.90
CA HIS A 27 -29.67 3.91 -2.34
C HIS A 27 -28.83 3.32 -1.22
N GLU A 28 -28.28 2.15 -1.51
CA GLU A 28 -27.29 1.45 -0.71
C GLU A 28 -26.24 2.47 -0.22
N LYS A 29 -26.36 2.91 1.04
CA LYS A 29 -25.46 3.94 1.61
C LYS A 29 -24.02 3.46 1.45
N PRO A 30 -23.09 4.30 0.96
CA PRO A 30 -21.72 3.88 0.72
C PRO A 30 -21.12 3.31 2.02
N PRO A 31 -20.25 2.28 1.94
CA PRO A 31 -19.79 1.50 3.11
C PRO A 31 -19.16 2.33 4.24
N PHE A 32 -18.79 3.58 3.97
CA PHE A 32 -18.08 4.48 4.87
C PHE A 32 -18.99 5.49 5.61
N GLU A 33 -20.27 5.63 5.23
CA GLU A 33 -21.21 6.50 5.96
C GLU A 33 -21.73 5.87 7.25
N LYS A 34 -21.67 4.54 7.39
CA LYS A 34 -21.92 3.83 8.65
C LYS A 34 -20.65 3.80 9.52
N GLY A 35 -20.16 4.99 9.87
CA GLY A 35 -19.36 5.28 11.07
C GLY A 35 -18.19 4.35 11.43
N GLY A 36 -17.13 4.36 10.61
CA GLY A 36 -15.80 4.08 11.14
C GLY A 36 -15.24 5.36 11.80
N LEU A 37 -14.76 5.26 13.05
CA LEU A 37 -14.10 6.36 13.79
C LEU A 37 -13.09 7.16 12.94
N GLY A 38 -12.41 6.51 11.98
CA GLY A 38 -11.43 7.16 11.11
C GLY A 38 -12.01 8.13 10.07
N GLY A 39 -13.23 7.92 9.58
CA GLY A 39 -13.84 8.80 8.57
C GLY A 39 -14.30 10.14 9.16
N PHE A 40 -14.92 10.08 10.34
CA PHE A 40 -15.31 11.28 11.08
C PHE A 40 -14.11 12.14 11.47
N GLU A 41 -13.05 11.51 11.98
CA GLU A 41 -11.83 12.22 12.37
C GLU A 41 -11.10 12.83 11.17
N ALA A 42 -11.05 12.11 10.04
CA ALA A 42 -10.49 12.66 8.80
C ALA A 42 -11.26 13.90 8.32
N ARG A 43 -12.59 13.88 8.37
CA ARG A 43 -13.42 15.03 8.03
C ARG A 43 -13.18 16.20 8.98
N ARG A 44 -13.15 15.96 10.30
CA ARG A 44 -12.89 17.00 11.31
C ARG A 44 -11.55 17.69 11.08
N VAL A 45 -10.48 16.89 10.96
CA VAL A 45 -9.12 17.39 10.75
C VAL A 45 -9.02 18.18 9.46
N LEU A 46 -9.51 17.65 8.34
CA LEU A 46 -9.41 18.33 7.05
C LEU A 46 -10.29 19.59 6.98
N ASN A 47 -11.45 19.63 7.64
CA ASN A 47 -12.25 20.86 7.75
C ASN A 47 -11.48 21.96 8.49
N ILE A 48 -10.85 21.64 9.64
CA ILE A 48 -10.01 22.59 10.38
C ILE A 48 -8.83 23.04 9.50
N CYS A 49 -8.18 22.10 8.79
CA CYS A 49 -7.10 22.45 7.87
C CYS A 49 -7.55 23.36 6.72
N ASN A 50 -8.73 23.13 6.13
CA ASN A 50 -9.28 23.93 5.04
C ASN A 50 -9.57 25.37 5.49
N VAL A 51 -10.05 25.57 6.72
CA VAL A 51 -10.28 26.91 7.31
C VAL A 51 -8.96 27.59 7.67
N CYS A 52 -8.02 26.86 8.28
CA CYS A 52 -6.74 27.41 8.72
C CYS A 52 -5.81 27.79 7.54
N GLY A 53 -5.74 26.93 6.51
CA GLY A 53 -4.95 27.18 5.29
C GLY A 53 -3.42 27.27 5.47
N TYR A 54 -2.89 27.18 6.68
CA TYR A 54 -1.44 27.36 6.94
C TYR A 54 -0.56 26.37 6.17
N CYS A 55 -1.03 25.13 5.97
CA CYS A 55 -0.28 24.08 5.27
C CYS A 55 -0.50 24.08 3.74
N ASN A 56 -1.23 25.04 3.18
CA ASN A 56 -1.40 25.12 1.73
C ASN A 56 -0.04 25.30 1.06
N GLY A 57 0.19 24.62 -0.06
CA GLY A 57 1.50 24.59 -0.70
C GLY A 57 2.55 23.67 -0.07
N PHE A 58 2.30 23.05 1.10
CA PHE A 58 3.22 22.05 1.65
C PHE A 58 3.24 20.76 0.83
N CYS A 59 2.05 20.30 0.40
CA CYS A 59 1.91 19.16 -0.50
C CYS A 59 0.54 19.16 -1.20
N ASP A 60 0.45 18.39 -2.27
CA ASP A 60 -0.73 18.31 -3.15
C ASP A 60 -2.05 17.95 -2.41
N VAL A 61 -1.99 17.38 -1.20
CA VAL A 61 -3.18 17.01 -0.41
C VAL A 61 -4.00 18.22 0.01
N PHE A 62 -3.37 19.33 0.41
CA PHE A 62 -4.11 20.48 0.93
C PHE A 62 -4.82 21.23 -0.20
N ASP A 63 -4.12 21.42 -1.33
CA ASP A 63 -4.73 21.99 -2.53
C ASP A 63 -5.91 21.13 -3.00
N ALA A 64 -5.77 19.80 -2.97
CA ALA A 64 -6.84 18.86 -3.29
C ALA A 64 -8.02 18.90 -2.31
N ALA A 65 -7.75 19.13 -1.01
CA ALA A 65 -8.78 19.22 0.02
C ALA A 65 -9.58 20.52 -0.08
N GLN A 66 -8.95 21.63 -0.49
CA GLN A 66 -9.65 22.91 -0.70
C GLN A 66 -10.66 22.84 -1.86
N ARG A 67 -10.37 22.07 -2.91
CA ARG A 67 -11.33 21.79 -4.01
C ARG A 67 -12.50 20.89 -3.58
N ARG A 68 -12.48 20.35 -2.36
CA ARG A 68 -13.44 19.36 -1.85
C ARG A 68 -14.08 19.81 -0.53
N PRO A 69 -14.84 20.92 -0.49
CA PRO A 69 -15.41 21.45 0.76
C PRO A 69 -16.41 20.49 1.42
N ALA A 70 -17.06 19.61 0.64
CA ALA A 70 -18.01 18.64 1.17
C ALA A 70 -17.35 17.49 1.96
N LEU A 71 -16.07 17.17 1.68
CA LEU A 71 -15.33 16.06 2.27
C LEU A 71 -16.17 14.78 2.36
N THR A 72 -16.73 14.37 1.23
CA THR A 72 -17.50 13.12 1.11
C THR A 72 -16.63 11.90 1.44
N ALA A 73 -17.23 10.73 1.59
CA ALA A 73 -16.46 9.50 1.81
C ALA A 73 -15.45 9.21 0.67
N ALA A 74 -15.83 9.51 -0.57
CA ALA A 74 -14.97 9.39 -1.74
C ALA A 74 -13.80 10.38 -1.68
N ASP A 75 -14.07 11.63 -1.30
CA ASP A 75 -13.04 12.66 -1.12
C ASP A 75 -12.01 12.26 -0.08
N LEU A 76 -12.48 11.80 1.10
CA LEU A 76 -11.60 11.36 2.18
C LEU A 76 -10.75 10.16 1.77
N ALA A 77 -11.32 9.21 1.01
CA ALA A 77 -10.59 8.07 0.48
C ALA A 77 -9.55 8.48 -0.58
N HIS A 78 -9.86 9.45 -1.42
CA HIS A 78 -8.93 10.04 -2.39
C HIS A 78 -7.76 10.76 -1.69
N LEU A 79 -8.07 11.70 -0.78
CA LEU A 79 -7.08 12.49 -0.04
C LEU A 79 -6.16 11.60 0.82
N ALA A 80 -6.70 10.54 1.42
CA ALA A 80 -5.92 9.58 2.19
C ALA A 80 -4.87 8.86 1.32
N HIS A 81 -5.19 8.54 0.07
CA HIS A 81 -4.27 7.92 -0.87
C HIS A 81 -3.28 8.92 -1.48
N LEU A 82 -3.72 10.15 -1.77
CA LEU A 82 -2.85 11.24 -2.19
C LEU A 82 -1.82 11.64 -1.12
N CYS A 83 -2.13 11.40 0.16
CA CYS A 83 -1.22 11.62 1.28
C CYS A 83 -0.12 10.56 1.36
N HIS A 84 1.13 10.96 1.09
CA HIS A 84 2.30 10.08 1.21
C HIS A 84 2.93 10.07 2.62
N GLY A 85 2.29 10.73 3.60
CA GLY A 85 2.79 10.77 4.98
C GLY A 85 4.14 11.48 5.10
N CYS A 86 4.31 12.61 4.43
CA CYS A 86 5.55 13.41 4.46
C CYS A 86 5.82 14.03 5.83
N ARG A 87 4.76 14.20 6.66
CA ARG A 87 4.78 14.68 8.05
C ARG A 87 5.12 16.16 8.25
N ASN A 88 5.49 16.90 7.21
CA ASN A 88 5.73 18.36 7.29
C ASN A 88 4.55 19.10 7.92
N CYS A 89 3.32 18.73 7.54
CA CYS A 89 2.12 19.33 8.11
C CYS A 89 1.93 19.08 9.61
N LEU A 90 2.52 18.03 10.19
CA LEU A 90 2.45 17.82 11.65
C LEU A 90 3.45 18.75 12.36
N TYR A 91 4.71 18.75 11.93
CA TYR A 91 5.77 19.52 12.61
C TYR A 91 5.62 21.03 12.47
N SER A 92 4.84 21.51 11.50
CA SER A 92 4.55 22.94 11.35
C SER A 92 3.16 23.35 11.85
N CYS A 93 2.34 22.43 12.36
CA CYS A 93 0.97 22.75 12.75
C CYS A 93 0.91 23.38 14.15
N GLN A 94 0.33 24.57 14.22
CA GLN A 94 0.05 25.29 15.48
C GLN A 94 -0.96 24.56 16.37
N TYR A 95 -1.76 23.67 15.78
CA TYR A 95 -2.79 22.89 16.45
C TYR A 95 -2.40 21.41 16.64
N ALA A 96 -1.14 21.05 16.41
CA ALA A 96 -0.63 19.72 16.71
C ALA A 96 -0.72 19.42 18.21
N PRO A 97 -0.78 18.14 18.64
CA PRO A 97 -0.68 17.79 20.05
C PRO A 97 0.54 18.45 20.71
N PRO A 98 0.41 18.97 21.95
CA PRO A 98 -0.68 18.77 22.90
C PRO A 98 -1.85 19.78 22.81
N HIS A 99 -1.94 20.61 21.76
CA HIS A 99 -3.07 21.54 21.59
C HIS A 99 -4.42 20.80 21.64
N GLU A 100 -5.48 21.46 22.14
CA GLU A 100 -6.81 20.85 22.35
C GLU A 100 -7.42 20.21 21.09
N PHE A 101 -7.18 20.81 19.91
CA PHE A 101 -7.64 20.26 18.63
C PHE A 101 -6.88 18.99 18.20
N ALA A 102 -5.68 18.77 18.76
CA ALA A 102 -4.83 17.59 18.57
C ALA A 102 -4.67 17.16 17.10
N ILE A 103 -4.43 18.11 16.20
CA ILE A 103 -4.38 17.87 14.75
C ILE A 103 -3.17 17.02 14.36
N ASN A 104 -3.43 15.84 13.83
CA ASN A 104 -2.40 14.93 13.32
C ASN A 104 -2.79 14.34 11.96
N VAL A 105 -2.66 15.17 10.92
CA VAL A 105 -3.01 14.82 9.53
C VAL A 105 -2.36 13.50 9.07
N PRO A 106 -1.05 13.24 9.28
CA PRO A 106 -0.43 11.98 8.83
C PRO A 106 -1.05 10.75 9.46
N ARG A 107 -1.34 10.78 10.77
CA ARG A 107 -1.96 9.66 11.49
C ARG A 107 -3.39 9.44 11.01
N THR A 108 -4.18 10.52 10.96
CA THR A 108 -5.59 10.49 10.57
C THR A 108 -5.77 9.97 9.14
N LEU A 109 -5.00 10.48 8.18
CA LEU A 109 -5.09 10.02 6.79
C LEU A 109 -4.51 8.61 6.59
N THR A 110 -3.57 8.18 7.43
CA THR A 110 -3.10 6.78 7.43
C THR A 110 -4.18 5.83 7.92
N GLN A 111 -4.94 6.19 8.96
CA GLN A 111 -6.09 5.40 9.42
C GLN A 111 -7.18 5.37 8.35
N MET A 112 -7.53 6.52 7.76
CA MET A 112 -8.52 6.60 6.69
C MET A 112 -8.13 5.72 5.49
N ARG A 113 -6.84 5.71 5.12
CA ARG A 113 -6.32 4.80 4.09
C ARG A 113 -6.52 3.33 4.47
N GLN A 114 -6.16 2.92 5.69
CA GLN A 114 -6.36 1.52 6.12
C GLN A 114 -7.84 1.11 6.07
N HIS A 115 -8.75 2.01 6.43
CA HIS A 115 -10.19 1.77 6.30
C HIS A 115 -10.62 1.67 4.84
N SER A 116 -10.12 2.55 3.98
CA SER A 116 -10.39 2.53 2.54
C SER A 116 -9.85 1.26 1.88
N ASP A 117 -8.60 0.87 2.16
CA ASP A 117 -7.97 -0.35 1.68
C ASP A 117 -8.83 -1.57 2.03
N ALA A 118 -9.17 -1.72 3.31
CA ALA A 118 -9.94 -2.86 3.82
C ALA A 118 -11.33 -2.99 3.17
N ALA A 119 -11.98 -1.87 2.87
CA ALA A 119 -13.31 -1.86 2.23
C ALA A 119 -13.26 -2.24 0.74
N HIS A 120 -12.10 -2.11 0.10
CA HIS A 120 -11.92 -2.46 -1.32
C HIS A 120 -11.30 -3.84 -1.52
N ILE A 121 -10.96 -4.56 -0.45
CA ILE A 121 -10.47 -5.94 -0.54
C ILE A 121 -11.52 -6.84 -1.18
N TRP A 122 -11.06 -7.69 -2.10
CA TRP A 122 -11.84 -8.77 -2.66
C TRP A 122 -11.03 -10.06 -2.65
N PRO A 123 -11.65 -11.21 -2.34
CA PRO A 123 -13.00 -11.34 -1.77
C PRO A 123 -13.08 -10.83 -0.32
N PRO A 124 -14.25 -10.33 0.13
CA PRO A 124 -14.40 -9.77 1.48
C PRO A 124 -14.05 -10.73 2.62
N ALA A 125 -14.21 -12.04 2.39
CA ALA A 125 -13.85 -13.09 3.35
C ALA A 125 -12.37 -13.03 3.78
N PHE A 126 -11.48 -12.51 2.93
CA PHE A 126 -10.06 -12.37 3.22
C PHE A 126 -9.66 -11.01 3.84
N ALA A 127 -10.63 -10.15 4.18
CA ALA A 127 -10.35 -8.89 4.87
C ALA A 127 -9.65 -9.11 6.24
N GLY A 128 -9.85 -10.26 6.88
CA GLY A 128 -9.16 -10.64 8.11
C GLY A 128 -7.64 -10.79 7.93
N ALA A 129 -7.19 -11.32 6.79
CA ALA A 129 -5.76 -11.47 6.47
C ALA A 129 -5.04 -10.11 6.42
N PHE A 130 -5.71 -9.08 5.91
CA PHE A 130 -5.19 -7.72 5.90
C PHE A 130 -5.07 -7.10 7.30
N ARG A 131 -6.03 -7.39 8.19
CA ARG A 131 -6.01 -6.91 9.58
C ARG A 131 -4.91 -7.56 10.42
N HIS A 132 -4.64 -8.84 10.19
CA HIS A 132 -3.63 -9.62 10.91
C HIS A 132 -2.38 -9.90 10.07
N SER A 133 -1.95 -8.90 9.29
CA SER A 133 -0.93 -9.06 8.25
C SER A 133 0.33 -9.77 8.73
N ALA A 134 0.83 -9.48 9.93
CA ALA A 134 2.05 -10.10 10.48
C ALA A 134 1.87 -11.61 10.71
N MET A 135 0.79 -12.01 11.38
CA MET A 135 0.52 -13.41 11.69
C MET A 135 0.21 -14.19 10.42
N THR A 136 -0.60 -13.64 9.52
CA THR A 136 -0.89 -14.28 8.22
C THR A 136 0.37 -14.44 7.38
N THR A 137 1.26 -13.44 7.36
CA THR A 137 2.54 -13.54 6.65
C THR A 137 3.41 -14.64 7.22
N LEU A 138 3.54 -14.72 8.54
CA LEU A 138 4.32 -15.75 9.20
C LEU A 138 3.78 -17.15 8.88
N LEU A 139 2.49 -17.39 9.10
CA LEU A 139 1.85 -18.69 8.87
C LEU A 139 1.93 -19.13 7.41
N LEU A 140 1.70 -18.21 6.47
CA LEU A 140 1.73 -18.54 5.05
C LEU A 140 3.14 -18.84 4.58
N THR A 141 4.13 -18.05 5.03
CA THR A 141 5.54 -18.27 4.68
C THR A 141 6.07 -19.58 5.25
N SER A 142 5.83 -19.84 6.54
CA SER A 142 6.29 -21.07 7.19
C SER A 142 5.55 -22.29 6.64
N GLY A 143 4.23 -22.19 6.44
CA GLY A 143 3.41 -23.25 5.87
C GLY A 143 3.81 -23.61 4.43
N ALA A 144 3.99 -22.62 3.56
CA ALA A 144 4.43 -22.85 2.19
C ALA A 144 5.84 -23.45 2.13
N THR A 145 6.76 -22.96 2.97
CA THR A 145 8.12 -23.51 3.05
C THR A 145 8.11 -24.97 3.55
N ALA A 146 7.38 -25.26 4.62
CA ALA A 146 7.26 -26.61 5.17
C ALA A 146 6.62 -27.58 4.16
N LEU A 147 5.59 -27.15 3.44
CA LEU A 147 4.95 -27.92 2.38
C LEU A 147 5.94 -28.26 1.27
N LEU A 148 6.74 -27.29 0.81
CA LEU A 148 7.74 -27.50 -0.23
C LEU A 148 8.86 -28.43 0.24
N LEU A 149 9.31 -28.31 1.48
CA LEU A 149 10.30 -29.23 2.06
C LEU A 149 9.76 -30.65 2.12
N GLY A 150 8.52 -30.84 2.57
CA GLY A 150 7.87 -32.16 2.59
C GLY A 150 7.70 -32.74 1.18
N LEU A 151 7.33 -31.91 0.20
CA LEU A 151 7.17 -32.32 -1.19
C LEU A 151 8.50 -32.74 -1.82
N ILE A 152 9.56 -31.96 -1.61
CA ILE A 152 10.90 -32.30 -2.09
C ILE A 152 11.38 -33.61 -1.45
N TRP A 153 11.20 -33.77 -0.13
CA TRP A 153 11.61 -34.98 0.58
C TRP A 153 10.90 -36.24 0.05
N LEU A 154 9.62 -36.11 -0.34
CA LEU A 154 8.84 -37.21 -0.92
C LEU A 154 9.23 -37.53 -2.37
N LEU A 155 9.49 -36.51 -3.19
CA LEU A 155 9.76 -36.66 -4.62
C LEU A 155 11.22 -37.00 -4.94
N GLU A 156 12.17 -36.48 -4.15
CA GLU A 156 13.60 -36.65 -4.36
C GLU A 156 14.31 -36.87 -3.01
N PRO A 157 14.29 -38.11 -2.49
CA PRO A 157 14.86 -38.43 -1.18
C PRO A 157 16.38 -38.27 -1.11
N ASN A 158 17.06 -38.15 -2.26
CA ASN A 158 18.51 -38.02 -2.32
C ASN A 158 18.93 -36.58 -1.94
N PRO A 159 19.58 -36.36 -0.79
CA PRO A 159 19.97 -35.03 -0.34
C PRO A 159 21.08 -34.41 -1.19
N ASN A 160 21.75 -35.19 -2.03
CA ASN A 160 22.86 -34.75 -2.89
C ASN A 160 22.42 -34.44 -4.32
N VAL A 161 21.11 -34.46 -4.62
CA VAL A 161 20.61 -34.09 -5.95
C VAL A 161 21.06 -32.66 -6.29
N ARG A 162 21.56 -32.48 -7.52
CA ARG A 162 21.98 -31.19 -8.04
C ARG A 162 21.15 -30.81 -9.25
N GLY A 163 20.86 -29.52 -9.39
CA GLY A 163 20.10 -28.96 -10.50
C GLY A 163 18.64 -28.69 -10.15
N PHE A 164 18.17 -27.49 -10.47
CA PHE A 164 16.84 -26.99 -10.15
C PHE A 164 15.71 -27.94 -10.57
N TYR A 165 15.72 -28.37 -11.84
CA TYR A 165 14.63 -29.16 -12.42
C TYR A 165 14.59 -30.63 -11.97
N ARG A 166 15.64 -31.09 -11.29
CA ARG A 166 15.67 -32.43 -10.67
C ARG A 166 15.03 -32.42 -9.28
N VAL A 167 15.25 -31.35 -8.51
CA VAL A 167 14.63 -31.16 -7.19
C VAL A 167 13.12 -30.93 -7.32
N LEU A 168 12.72 -30.03 -8.22
CA LEU A 168 11.32 -29.74 -8.52
C LEU A 168 11.16 -29.64 -10.02
N SER A 169 10.15 -30.29 -10.60
CA SER A 169 9.93 -30.20 -12.04
C SER A 169 9.58 -28.76 -12.46
N LEU A 170 9.98 -28.37 -13.67
CA LEU A 170 9.65 -27.04 -14.22
C LEU A 170 8.14 -26.75 -14.18
N PRO A 171 7.23 -27.65 -14.60
CA PRO A 171 5.80 -27.39 -14.55
C PRO A 171 5.31 -27.08 -13.13
N LEU A 172 5.83 -27.80 -12.13
CA LEU A 172 5.45 -27.59 -10.74
C LEU A 172 5.89 -26.21 -10.25
N MET A 173 7.13 -25.79 -10.53
CA MET A 173 7.59 -24.44 -10.19
C MET A 173 6.75 -23.34 -10.87
N VAL A 174 6.39 -23.53 -12.13
CA VAL A 174 5.54 -22.58 -12.87
C VAL A 174 4.15 -22.48 -12.23
N TRP A 175 3.49 -23.60 -11.94
CA TRP A 175 2.16 -23.58 -11.33
C TRP A 175 2.14 -22.97 -9.93
N LEU A 176 3.16 -23.27 -9.12
CA LEU A 176 3.33 -22.69 -7.77
C LEU A 176 3.46 -21.16 -7.81
N ALA A 177 4.00 -20.59 -8.90
CA ALA A 177 4.09 -19.15 -9.09
C ALA A 177 2.81 -18.56 -9.73
N VAL A 178 2.34 -19.15 -10.82
CA VAL A 178 1.24 -18.61 -11.65
C VAL A 178 -0.09 -18.60 -10.91
N ILE A 179 -0.42 -19.65 -10.15
CA ILE A 179 -1.71 -19.75 -9.44
C ILE A 179 -1.89 -18.59 -8.43
N PRO A 180 -1.01 -18.42 -7.42
CA PRO A 180 -1.17 -17.35 -6.45
C PRO A 180 -1.02 -15.96 -7.08
N LEU A 181 -0.15 -15.80 -8.08
CA LEU A 181 0.02 -14.52 -8.76
C LEU A 181 -1.24 -14.13 -9.55
N SER A 182 -1.86 -15.08 -10.27
CA SER A 182 -3.08 -14.84 -11.05
C SER A 182 -4.27 -14.51 -10.15
N TRP A 183 -4.40 -15.24 -9.04
CA TRP A 183 -5.41 -14.93 -8.01
C TRP A 183 -5.25 -13.50 -7.48
N SER A 184 -4.02 -13.14 -7.15
CA SER A 184 -3.69 -11.81 -6.64
C SER A 184 -3.89 -10.71 -7.68
N ALA A 185 -3.55 -10.96 -8.94
CA ALA A 185 -3.81 -10.02 -10.03
C ALA A 185 -5.32 -9.78 -10.20
N LEU A 186 -6.14 -10.83 -10.16
CA LEU A 186 -7.60 -10.71 -10.21
C LEU A 186 -8.16 -9.93 -9.02
N ALA A 187 -7.73 -10.27 -7.79
CA ALA A 187 -8.17 -9.60 -6.57
C ALA A 187 -7.82 -8.10 -6.57
N LEU A 188 -6.58 -7.77 -6.95
CA LEU A 188 -6.12 -6.38 -7.11
C LEU A 188 -6.93 -5.65 -8.18
N ALA A 189 -7.13 -6.25 -9.36
CA ALA A 189 -7.88 -5.62 -10.45
C ALA A 189 -9.33 -5.30 -10.02
N ILE A 190 -9.99 -6.20 -9.30
CA ILE A 190 -11.33 -5.97 -8.76
C ILE A 190 -11.32 -4.84 -7.72
N GLY A 191 -10.38 -4.86 -6.76
CA GLY A 191 -10.27 -3.83 -5.72
C GLY A 191 -9.98 -2.45 -6.31
N TRP A 192 -9.03 -2.35 -7.23
CA TRP A 192 -8.70 -1.13 -7.97
C TRP A 192 -9.87 -0.61 -8.78
N ARG A 193 -10.61 -1.49 -9.47
CA ARG A 193 -11.81 -1.10 -10.23
C ARG A 193 -12.91 -0.55 -9.32
N ARG A 194 -13.10 -1.16 -8.14
CA ARG A 194 -14.05 -0.66 -7.14
C ARG A 194 -13.64 0.71 -6.62
N TYR A 195 -12.37 0.89 -6.26
CA TYR A 195 -11.84 2.17 -5.78
C TYR A 195 -11.93 3.27 -6.85
N TRP A 196 -11.58 2.96 -8.10
CA TRP A 196 -11.74 3.87 -9.24
C TRP A 196 -13.20 4.30 -9.39
N ARG A 197 -14.15 3.35 -9.41
CA ARG A 197 -15.57 3.68 -9.53
C ARG A 197 -16.09 4.50 -8.35
N PHE A 198 -15.53 4.31 -7.17
CA PHE A 198 -15.92 5.02 -5.95
C PHE A 198 -15.38 6.46 -5.90
N THR A 199 -14.19 6.71 -6.46
CA THR A 199 -13.49 8.01 -6.34
C THR A 199 -13.45 8.82 -7.62
N ARG A 200 -13.75 8.24 -8.79
CA ARG A 200 -13.69 8.96 -10.06
C ARG A 200 -14.73 10.10 -10.13
N PRO A 201 -14.37 11.26 -10.69
CA PRO A 201 -15.35 12.31 -10.98
C PRO A 201 -16.27 11.92 -12.15
N ASN A 202 -17.50 12.44 -12.16
CA ASN A 202 -18.55 12.07 -13.13
C ASN A 202 -18.20 12.38 -14.60
N ALA A 203 -17.29 13.34 -14.85
CA ALA A 203 -16.88 13.77 -16.20
C ALA A 203 -15.42 13.40 -16.55
N ALA A 204 -14.85 12.37 -15.90
CA ALA A 204 -13.45 11.99 -16.05
C ALA A 204 -13.11 11.47 -17.47
N LEU A 205 -12.39 12.27 -18.27
CA LEU A 205 -11.73 11.81 -19.49
C LEU A 205 -10.27 11.43 -19.19
N VAL A 206 -9.97 10.14 -19.25
CA VAL A 206 -8.59 9.65 -19.11
C VAL A 206 -7.91 9.73 -20.46
N THR A 207 -6.97 10.67 -20.60
CA THR A 207 -6.14 10.81 -21.81
C THR A 207 -4.76 10.21 -21.60
N TRP A 208 -4.08 9.86 -22.71
CA TRP A 208 -2.69 9.37 -22.66
C TRP A 208 -1.74 10.34 -21.95
N ARG A 209 -1.92 11.65 -22.16
CA ARG A 209 -1.11 12.70 -21.51
C ARG A 209 -1.24 12.66 -19.99
N ILE A 210 -2.46 12.48 -19.47
CA ILE A 210 -2.73 12.38 -18.02
C ILE A 210 -2.04 11.14 -17.44
N LEU A 211 -2.15 9.99 -18.12
CA LEU A 211 -1.50 8.76 -17.68
C LEU A 211 0.03 8.90 -17.65
N TRP A 212 0.61 9.54 -18.66
CA TRP A 212 2.04 9.80 -18.71
C TRP A 212 2.52 10.71 -17.55
N LEU A 213 1.79 11.80 -17.28
CA LEU A 213 2.12 12.71 -16.17
C LEU A 213 1.97 12.03 -14.80
N ALA A 214 0.94 11.21 -14.61
CA ALA A 214 0.77 10.43 -13.40
C ALA A 214 1.90 9.39 -13.23
N LEU A 215 2.32 8.74 -14.32
CA LEU A 215 3.46 7.82 -14.31
C LEU A 215 4.76 8.52 -13.90
N GLN A 216 5.00 9.73 -14.42
CA GLN A 216 6.15 10.55 -14.00
C GLN A 216 6.10 10.85 -12.50
N ASP A 217 4.94 11.21 -11.94
CA ASP A 217 4.79 11.46 -10.51
C ASP A 217 5.07 10.22 -9.66
N VAL A 218 4.68 9.03 -10.14
CA VAL A 218 4.95 7.74 -9.49
C VAL A 218 6.46 7.45 -9.48
N VAL A 219 7.13 7.56 -10.62
CA VAL A 219 8.57 7.24 -10.75
C VAL A 219 9.43 8.26 -9.99
N LEU A 220 9.12 9.55 -10.12
CA LEU A 220 9.84 10.62 -9.41
C LEU A 220 9.43 10.71 -7.93
N MET A 221 8.37 10.01 -7.54
CA MET A 221 7.75 10.06 -6.23
C MET A 221 7.51 11.50 -5.77
N ARG A 222 6.82 12.29 -6.61
CA ARG A 222 6.58 13.73 -6.40
C ARG A 222 6.05 14.01 -5.00
N ASN A 223 5.06 13.24 -4.55
CA ASN A 223 4.42 13.42 -3.25
C ASN A 223 5.29 13.01 -2.04
N LEU A 224 6.46 12.40 -2.27
CA LEU A 224 7.51 12.19 -1.25
C LEU A 224 8.59 13.29 -1.25
N ARG A 225 8.41 14.37 -2.01
CA ARG A 225 9.29 15.55 -1.96
C ARG A 225 8.90 16.56 -0.86
N GLY A 226 7.71 16.42 -0.26
CA GLY A 226 7.23 17.31 0.80
C GLY A 226 7.32 18.79 0.40
N GLY A 227 6.75 19.15 -0.76
CA GLY A 227 6.80 20.52 -1.28
C GLY A 227 8.14 20.94 -1.89
N GLY A 228 9.19 20.13 -1.75
CA GLY A 228 10.51 20.39 -2.33
C GLY A 228 11.66 20.14 -1.35
N HIS A 229 11.44 20.41 -0.07
CA HIS A 229 12.46 20.36 0.98
C HIS A 229 12.76 18.93 1.50
N GLY A 230 11.85 17.98 1.29
CA GLY A 230 11.93 16.63 1.84
C GLY A 230 10.81 16.32 2.84
N CYS A 231 10.86 15.12 3.42
CA CYS A 231 9.92 14.64 4.43
C CYS A 231 10.56 14.68 5.82
N ASN A 232 9.74 14.85 6.85
CA ASN A 232 10.11 14.73 8.26
C ASN A 232 10.01 13.29 8.75
N ASP A 233 10.95 12.44 8.31
CA ASP A 233 10.88 11.00 8.54
C ASP A 233 11.31 10.57 9.95
N ILE A 234 12.33 11.23 10.50
CA ILE A 234 12.88 10.91 11.82
C ILE A 234 12.35 11.87 12.87
N ASP A 235 12.52 13.16 12.61
CA ASP A 235 12.22 14.29 13.47
C ASP A 235 11.80 15.50 12.60
N GLU A 236 11.86 16.71 13.16
CA GLU A 236 11.55 17.97 12.48
C GLU A 236 12.52 18.35 11.35
N ARG A 237 13.60 17.60 11.11
CA ARG A 237 14.52 17.85 9.99
C ARG A 237 14.00 17.26 8.69
N PHE A 238 14.16 18.02 7.62
CA PHE A 238 13.81 17.56 6.28
C PHE A 238 14.84 16.56 5.74
N SER A 239 14.35 15.50 5.10
CA SER A 239 15.19 14.51 4.42
C SER A 239 14.55 13.97 3.15
N HIS A 240 15.38 13.67 2.16
CA HIS A 240 14.97 12.92 0.97
C HIS A 240 15.28 11.41 1.07
N LEU A 241 15.76 10.94 2.22
CA LEU A 241 16.24 9.56 2.37
C LEU A 241 15.12 8.55 2.11
N ARG A 242 13.93 8.73 2.70
CA ARG A 242 12.80 7.82 2.45
C ARG A 242 12.40 7.77 0.98
N ARG A 243 12.44 8.90 0.28
CA ARG A 243 12.16 8.98 -1.17
C ARG A 243 13.18 8.16 -1.95
N ARG A 244 14.48 8.39 -1.72
CA ARG A 244 15.57 7.67 -2.41
C ARG A 244 15.51 6.16 -2.14
N LEU A 245 15.25 5.76 -0.90
CA LEU A 245 15.09 4.35 -0.54
C LEU A 245 13.87 3.70 -1.23
N HIS A 246 12.72 4.39 -1.30
CA HIS A 246 11.57 3.87 -2.05
C HIS A 246 11.85 3.81 -3.56
N GLN A 247 12.59 4.76 -4.13
CA GLN A 247 13.02 4.70 -5.53
C GLN A 247 13.96 3.51 -5.78
N GLY A 248 14.90 3.26 -4.87
CA GLY A 248 15.74 2.06 -4.90
C GLY A 248 14.94 0.77 -4.80
N LEU A 249 13.90 0.73 -3.95
CA LEU A 249 12.98 -0.40 -3.86
C LEU A 249 12.22 -0.63 -5.18
N LEU A 250 11.66 0.43 -5.77
CA LEU A 250 10.93 0.37 -7.03
C LEU A 250 11.84 -0.08 -8.19
N ALA A 251 13.05 0.49 -8.28
CA ALA A 251 14.04 0.11 -9.27
C ALA A 251 14.47 -1.35 -9.10
N GLY A 252 14.72 -1.79 -7.87
CA GLY A 252 15.08 -3.17 -7.55
C GLY A 252 13.99 -4.17 -7.95
N LEU A 253 12.72 -3.88 -7.63
CA LEU A 253 11.58 -4.69 -8.08
C LEU A 253 11.47 -4.72 -9.61
N GLY A 254 11.69 -3.57 -10.27
CA GLY A 254 11.70 -3.48 -11.74
C GLY A 254 12.79 -4.34 -12.37
N LEU A 255 14.01 -4.33 -11.82
CA LEU A 255 15.12 -5.16 -12.28
C LEU A 255 14.84 -6.65 -12.06
N SER A 256 14.33 -7.05 -10.90
CA SER A 256 13.94 -8.44 -10.64
C SER A 256 12.83 -8.91 -11.59
N PHE A 257 11.84 -8.06 -11.89
CA PHE A 257 10.80 -8.38 -12.87
C PHE A 257 11.38 -8.51 -14.29
N ALA A 258 12.27 -7.61 -14.70
CA ALA A 258 12.97 -7.69 -15.98
C ALA A 258 13.83 -8.96 -16.09
N ALA A 259 14.45 -9.41 -14.99
CA ALA A 259 15.15 -10.69 -14.93
C ALA A 259 14.21 -11.87 -15.22
N THR A 260 13.03 -11.91 -14.61
CA THR A 260 12.01 -12.95 -14.86
C THR A 260 11.53 -12.94 -16.31
N LEU A 261 11.24 -11.76 -16.88
CA LEU A 261 10.83 -11.66 -18.28
C LEU A 261 11.92 -12.12 -19.24
N THR A 262 13.18 -11.73 -18.97
CA THR A 262 14.32 -12.13 -19.81
C THR A 262 14.57 -13.63 -19.70
N ALA A 263 14.49 -14.21 -18.50
CA ALA A 263 14.60 -15.66 -18.30
C ALA A 263 13.48 -16.43 -19.02
N MET A 264 12.26 -15.91 -19.00
CA MET A 264 11.12 -16.49 -19.70
C MET A 264 11.31 -16.44 -21.23
N PHE A 265 11.80 -15.31 -21.74
CA PHE A 265 12.16 -15.15 -23.15
C PHE A 265 13.28 -16.13 -23.57
N TYR A 266 14.34 -16.24 -22.77
CA TYR A 266 15.44 -17.18 -23.02
C TYR A 266 14.94 -18.61 -23.15
N HIS A 267 14.07 -19.04 -22.22
CA HIS A 267 13.56 -20.40 -22.19
C HIS A 267 12.61 -20.69 -23.36
N HIS A 268 11.61 -19.83 -23.60
CA HIS A 268 10.56 -20.13 -24.57
C HIS A 268 10.85 -19.67 -26.00
N ALA A 269 11.60 -18.59 -26.20
CA ALA A 269 11.90 -18.07 -27.53
C ALA A 269 13.26 -18.55 -28.07
N LEU A 270 14.26 -18.70 -27.20
CA LEU A 270 15.62 -19.10 -27.59
C LEU A 270 15.96 -20.56 -27.27
N GLY A 271 15.12 -21.25 -26.48
CA GLY A 271 15.38 -22.62 -26.02
C GLY A 271 16.56 -22.73 -25.03
N TRP A 272 17.02 -21.61 -24.49
CA TRP A 272 18.12 -21.58 -23.53
C TRP A 272 17.59 -21.93 -22.15
N ASN A 273 17.96 -23.12 -21.67
CA ASN A 273 17.46 -23.65 -20.40
C ASN A 273 18.34 -23.23 -19.23
N ALA A 274 17.72 -22.97 -18.08
CA ALA A 274 18.44 -22.82 -16.82
C ALA A 274 19.16 -24.13 -16.46
N PRO A 275 20.31 -24.10 -15.75
CA PRO A 275 20.89 -22.95 -15.06
C PRO A 275 21.69 -22.01 -15.97
N TYR A 276 21.45 -20.70 -15.85
CA TYR A 276 22.16 -19.69 -16.62
C TYR A 276 23.53 -19.34 -16.01
N SER A 277 24.48 -18.93 -16.85
CA SER A 277 25.78 -18.41 -16.40
C SER A 277 25.60 -17.18 -15.49
N ILE A 278 26.57 -16.94 -14.61
CA ILE A 278 26.53 -15.77 -13.69
C ILE A 278 26.55 -14.45 -14.47
N ALA A 279 27.21 -14.42 -15.63
CA ALA A 279 27.29 -13.26 -16.51
C ALA A 279 26.05 -13.08 -17.42
N SER A 280 25.06 -13.96 -17.33
CA SER A 280 23.85 -13.84 -18.15
C SER A 280 22.98 -12.66 -17.73
N ILE A 281 22.27 -12.05 -18.69
CA ILE A 281 21.38 -10.90 -18.44
C ILE A 281 20.36 -11.19 -17.32
N PRO A 282 19.65 -12.35 -17.30
CA PRO A 282 18.71 -12.65 -16.22
C PRO A 282 19.37 -12.66 -14.83
N VAL A 283 20.59 -13.23 -14.72
CA VAL A 283 21.28 -13.31 -13.42
C VAL A 283 21.78 -11.93 -12.98
N LEU A 284 22.33 -11.11 -13.89
CA LEU A 284 22.79 -9.76 -13.57
C LEU A 284 21.64 -8.83 -13.14
N LEU A 285 20.52 -8.85 -13.87
CA LEU A 285 19.32 -8.10 -13.51
C LEU A 285 18.74 -8.60 -12.17
N GLY A 286 18.66 -9.92 -11.99
CA GLY A 286 18.14 -10.52 -10.76
C GLY A 286 18.99 -10.19 -9.54
N THR A 287 20.32 -10.25 -9.68
CA THR A 287 21.28 -9.97 -8.60
C THR A 287 21.26 -8.50 -8.22
N SER A 288 21.34 -7.60 -9.21
CA SER A 288 21.27 -6.15 -8.96
C SER A 288 19.92 -5.75 -8.35
N GLY A 289 18.82 -6.31 -8.85
CA GLY A 289 17.48 -6.13 -8.29
C GLY A 289 17.37 -6.60 -6.83
N GLY A 290 17.86 -7.81 -6.53
CA GLY A 290 17.88 -8.37 -5.18
C GLY A 290 18.69 -7.53 -4.20
N ILE A 291 19.88 -7.07 -4.59
CA ILE A 291 20.72 -6.20 -3.75
C ILE A 291 20.02 -4.87 -3.48
N ALA A 292 19.43 -4.25 -4.52
CA ALA A 292 18.72 -2.99 -4.38
C ALA A 292 17.49 -3.11 -3.45
N ILE A 293 16.70 -4.19 -3.57
CA ILE A 293 15.56 -4.46 -2.68
C ILE A 293 16.03 -4.68 -1.24
N ALA A 294 17.07 -5.49 -1.03
CA ALA A 294 17.60 -5.76 0.31
C ALA A 294 18.09 -4.47 0.99
N PHE A 295 18.89 -3.65 0.30
CA PHE A 295 19.37 -2.38 0.85
C PHE A 295 18.24 -1.39 1.13
N ALA A 296 17.30 -1.25 0.19
CA ALA A 296 16.17 -0.34 0.33
C ALA A 296 15.25 -0.73 1.50
N THR A 297 14.88 -2.01 1.61
CA THR A 297 14.03 -2.50 2.70
C THR A 297 14.70 -2.37 4.06
N THR A 298 15.99 -2.68 4.18
CA THR A 298 16.76 -2.45 5.41
C THR A 298 16.78 -0.97 5.80
N GLY A 299 17.04 -0.07 4.84
CA GLY A 299 17.02 1.37 5.09
C GLY A 299 15.64 1.90 5.52
N LEU A 300 14.56 1.40 4.91
CA LEU A 300 13.19 1.79 5.29
C LEU A 300 12.80 1.27 6.67
N LEU A 301 13.21 0.05 7.03
CA LEU A 301 13.04 -0.50 8.38
C LEU A 301 13.81 0.34 9.41
N ALA A 302 15.06 0.69 9.12
CA ALA A 302 15.88 1.53 10.00
C ALA A 302 15.26 2.92 10.20
N LEU A 303 14.75 3.55 9.14
CA LEU A 303 14.01 4.82 9.23
C LEU A 303 12.77 4.70 10.13
N GLN A 304 11.98 3.64 9.98
CA GLN A 304 10.79 3.44 10.80
C GLN A 304 11.12 3.14 12.28
N TRP A 305 12.26 2.51 12.54
CA TRP A 305 12.72 2.22 13.89
C TRP A 305 13.21 3.48 14.60
N ARG A 306 13.93 4.36 13.90
CA ARG A 306 14.48 5.61 14.45
C ARG A 306 13.49 6.77 14.50
N GLY A 307 12.46 6.75 13.65
CA GLY A 307 11.59 7.90 13.49
C GLY A 307 10.48 8.02 14.53
N ASP A 308 10.00 9.26 14.68
CA ASP A 308 8.92 9.63 15.58
C ASP A 308 7.68 8.73 15.41
N LEU A 309 7.12 8.33 16.55
CA LEU A 309 5.96 7.46 16.68
C LEU A 309 4.64 8.25 16.59
N THR A 310 4.65 9.52 16.98
CA THR A 310 3.50 10.42 17.02
C THR A 310 2.70 10.45 15.70
N PRO A 311 3.33 10.55 14.51
CA PRO A 311 2.62 10.72 13.25
C PRO A 311 2.00 9.43 12.69
N THR A 312 2.19 8.26 13.31
CA THR A 312 1.81 6.96 12.71
C THR A 312 1.22 6.00 13.75
N THR A 313 0.15 5.29 13.39
CA THR A 313 -0.42 4.27 14.28
C THR A 313 0.45 3.03 14.40
N ARG A 314 0.35 2.32 15.53
CA ARG A 314 1.03 1.03 15.74
C ARG A 314 0.65 0.01 14.66
N SER A 315 -0.64 -0.09 14.30
CA SER A 315 -1.12 -1.00 13.24
C SER A 315 -0.46 -0.71 11.89
N ALA A 316 -0.35 0.56 11.49
CA ALA A 316 0.29 0.95 10.24
C ALA A 316 1.79 0.68 10.23
N ARG A 317 2.46 0.85 11.38
CA ARG A 317 3.87 0.48 11.56
C ARG A 317 4.07 -1.03 11.42
N THR A 318 3.27 -1.84 12.10
CA THR A 318 3.33 -3.31 11.98
C THR A 318 3.11 -3.74 10.53
N ALA A 319 2.06 -3.27 9.87
CA ALA A 319 1.79 -3.60 8.46
C ALA A 319 2.94 -3.18 7.52
N ASN A 320 3.59 -2.03 7.79
CA ASN A 320 4.76 -1.61 7.03
C ASN A 320 5.96 -2.53 7.25
N SER A 321 6.30 -2.83 8.50
CA SER A 321 7.41 -3.71 8.84
C SER A 321 7.21 -5.12 8.28
N THR A 322 5.99 -5.66 8.33
CA THR A 322 5.67 -6.99 7.77
C THR A 322 5.98 -7.05 6.28
N VAL A 323 5.51 -6.08 5.50
CA VAL A 323 5.76 -6.08 4.05
C VAL A 323 7.24 -5.86 3.73
N LEU A 324 7.92 -4.96 4.45
CA LEU A 324 9.34 -4.72 4.25
C LEU A 324 10.19 -5.95 4.58
N LEU A 325 9.87 -6.67 5.67
CA LEU A 325 10.54 -7.91 6.03
C LEU A 325 10.28 -9.04 5.03
N LEU A 326 9.04 -9.15 4.51
CA LEU A 326 8.71 -10.13 3.47
C LEU A 326 9.51 -9.87 2.18
N LEU A 327 9.56 -8.62 1.72
CA LEU A 327 10.35 -8.22 0.56
C LEU A 327 11.85 -8.43 0.77
N TRP A 328 12.36 -8.10 1.97
CA TRP A 328 13.73 -8.37 2.35
C TRP A 328 14.03 -9.87 2.29
N ALA A 329 13.15 -10.72 2.85
CA ALA A 329 13.29 -12.17 2.86
C ALA A 329 13.27 -12.74 1.44
N VAL A 330 12.41 -12.26 0.54
CA VAL A 330 12.41 -12.68 -0.88
C VAL A 330 13.76 -12.34 -1.53
N ALA A 331 14.25 -11.12 -1.34
CA ALA A 331 15.50 -10.68 -1.94
C ALA A 331 16.71 -11.45 -1.41
N THR A 332 16.85 -11.59 -0.09
CA THR A 332 18.01 -12.26 0.52
C THR A 332 17.98 -13.76 0.31
N SER A 333 16.82 -14.41 0.37
CA SER A 333 16.70 -15.84 0.04
C SER A 333 17.02 -16.11 -1.44
N GLY A 334 16.66 -15.20 -2.36
CA GLY A 334 17.00 -15.33 -3.78
C GLY A 334 18.50 -15.19 -4.05
N LEU A 335 19.16 -14.22 -3.39
CA LEU A 335 20.62 -14.07 -3.45
C LEU A 335 21.35 -15.26 -2.82
N ALA A 336 20.87 -15.75 -1.67
CA ALA A 336 21.44 -16.92 -1.01
C ALA A 336 21.29 -18.18 -1.89
N LEU A 337 20.13 -18.35 -2.53
CA LEU A 337 19.89 -19.43 -3.48
C LEU A 337 20.84 -19.35 -4.68
N LEU A 338 21.09 -18.15 -5.22
CA LEU A 338 22.06 -17.96 -6.31
C LEU A 338 23.47 -18.39 -5.89
N ILE A 339 23.93 -18.02 -4.69
CA ILE A 339 25.24 -18.40 -4.16
C ILE A 339 25.31 -19.92 -3.93
N GLY A 340 24.28 -20.50 -3.32
CA GLY A 340 24.22 -21.90 -2.96
C GLY A 340 23.79 -22.85 -4.09
N ARG A 341 23.60 -22.35 -5.32
CA ARG A 341 22.94 -23.09 -6.41
C ARG A 341 23.63 -24.38 -6.85
N GLU A 342 24.92 -24.53 -6.56
CA GLU A 342 25.70 -25.73 -6.90
C GLU A 342 26.07 -26.58 -5.67
N SER A 343 25.57 -26.19 -4.50
CA SER A 343 25.86 -26.83 -3.21
C SER A 343 24.80 -27.87 -2.81
N ALA A 344 25.10 -28.67 -1.79
CA ALA A 344 24.12 -29.59 -1.19
C ALA A 344 22.94 -28.87 -0.51
N ALA A 345 23.10 -27.59 -0.13
CA ALA A 345 22.03 -26.79 0.46
C ALA A 345 21.00 -26.29 -0.56
N MET A 346 21.19 -26.57 -1.85
CA MET A 346 20.36 -26.09 -2.95
C MET A 346 18.86 -26.35 -2.73
N ALA A 347 18.49 -27.60 -2.44
CA ALA A 347 17.08 -27.97 -2.28
C ALA A 347 16.39 -27.21 -1.13
N LEU A 348 17.11 -27.05 0.00
CA LEU A 348 16.64 -26.28 1.15
C LEU A 348 16.46 -24.79 0.81
N LEU A 349 17.46 -24.18 0.16
CA LEU A 349 17.42 -22.78 -0.24
C LEU A 349 16.31 -22.53 -1.27
N LEU A 350 16.08 -23.47 -2.19
CA LEU A 350 15.03 -23.40 -3.19
C LEU A 350 13.65 -23.46 -2.53
N ALA A 351 13.43 -24.40 -1.60
CA ALA A 351 12.19 -24.53 -0.85
C ALA A 351 11.89 -23.26 -0.03
N LEU A 352 12.91 -22.74 0.66
CA LEU A 352 12.81 -21.50 1.42
C LEU A 352 12.44 -20.32 0.52
N HIS A 353 13.21 -20.09 -0.55
CA HIS A 353 12.97 -18.96 -1.45
C HIS A 353 11.57 -19.04 -2.09
N LEU A 354 11.20 -20.20 -2.62
CA LEU A 354 9.90 -20.39 -3.25
C LEU A 354 8.75 -20.28 -2.24
N GLY A 355 8.91 -20.78 -1.01
CA GLY A 355 7.93 -20.61 0.06
C GLY A 355 7.67 -19.13 0.39
N VAL A 356 8.73 -18.33 0.47
CA VAL A 356 8.62 -16.87 0.68
C VAL A 356 8.00 -16.17 -0.54
N VAL A 357 8.35 -16.57 -1.77
CA VAL A 357 7.76 -16.02 -3.01
C VAL A 357 6.26 -16.34 -3.12
N ILE A 358 5.85 -17.57 -2.81
CA ILE A 358 4.43 -17.96 -2.77
C ILE A 358 3.68 -17.08 -1.76
N ALA A 359 4.25 -16.90 -0.57
CA ALA A 359 3.66 -16.04 0.46
C ALA A 359 3.55 -14.58 -0.01
N LEU A 360 4.59 -14.03 -0.65
CA LEU A 360 4.54 -12.70 -1.26
C LEU A 360 3.39 -12.61 -2.27
N PHE A 361 3.32 -13.52 -3.24
CA PHE A 361 2.31 -13.51 -4.28
C PHE A 361 0.90 -13.60 -3.73
N ALA A 362 0.65 -14.53 -2.82
CA ALA A 362 -0.67 -14.69 -2.21
C ALA A 362 -1.09 -13.50 -1.32
N LEU A 363 -0.13 -12.76 -0.73
CA LEU A 363 -0.41 -11.62 0.15
C LEU A 363 -0.40 -10.25 -0.55
N LEU A 364 -0.09 -10.18 -1.86
CA LEU A 364 -0.16 -8.95 -2.64
C LEU A 364 -1.49 -8.16 -2.42
N PRO A 365 -2.69 -8.77 -2.58
CA PRO A 365 -3.97 -8.09 -2.39
C PRO A 365 -4.39 -7.91 -0.92
N TYR A 366 -3.72 -8.59 0.02
CA TYR A 366 -4.10 -8.64 1.44
C TYR A 366 -3.01 -8.06 2.35
N SER A 367 -2.16 -7.20 1.82
CA SER A 367 -1.10 -6.53 2.58
C SER A 367 -1.03 -5.05 2.21
N LYS A 368 -0.11 -4.31 2.84
CA LYS A 368 0.14 -2.90 2.51
C LYS A 368 0.50 -2.70 1.03
N LEU A 369 0.95 -3.74 0.30
CA LEU A 369 1.37 -3.61 -1.11
C LEU A 369 0.26 -3.08 -2.04
N VAL A 370 -1.01 -3.26 -1.68
CA VAL A 370 -2.17 -2.69 -2.42
C VAL A 370 -2.09 -1.17 -2.61
N HIS A 371 -1.39 -0.46 -1.71
CA HIS A 371 -1.28 0.99 -1.73
C HIS A 371 -0.71 1.53 -3.05
N ALA A 372 0.12 0.75 -3.76
CA ALA A 372 0.72 1.18 -5.02
C ALA A 372 -0.37 1.51 -6.06
N GLY A 373 -1.33 0.60 -6.26
CA GLY A 373 -2.41 0.80 -7.23
C GLY A 373 -3.36 1.94 -6.83
N TYR A 374 -3.78 2.00 -5.57
CA TYR A 374 -4.66 3.08 -5.11
C TYR A 374 -3.99 4.46 -5.16
N ARG A 375 -2.67 4.54 -4.90
CA ARG A 375 -1.92 5.80 -5.07
C ARG A 375 -1.81 6.21 -6.53
N ILE A 376 -1.54 5.26 -7.45
CA ILE A 376 -1.54 5.54 -8.88
C ILE A 376 -2.91 6.11 -9.30
N ILE A 377 -4.00 5.48 -8.86
CA ILE A 377 -5.35 5.96 -9.15
C ILE A 377 -5.58 7.37 -8.57
N ALA A 378 -5.20 7.63 -7.33
CA ALA A 378 -5.33 8.95 -6.72
C ALA A 378 -4.53 10.02 -7.49
N LEU A 379 -3.32 9.71 -7.96
CA LEU A 379 -2.53 10.62 -8.79
C LEU A 379 -3.17 10.87 -10.15
N VAL A 380 -3.76 9.84 -10.78
CA VAL A 380 -4.51 10.02 -12.04
C VAL A 380 -5.71 10.95 -11.81
N ILE A 381 -6.48 10.76 -10.75
CA ILE A 381 -7.61 11.63 -10.41
C ILE A 381 -7.13 13.06 -10.16
N GLU A 382 -6.06 13.24 -9.39
CA GLU A 382 -5.48 14.56 -9.12
C GLU A 382 -5.00 15.26 -10.40
N ARG A 383 -4.54 14.50 -11.42
CA ARG A 383 -4.18 15.03 -12.74
C ARG A 383 -5.37 15.30 -13.66
N ILE A 384 -6.53 14.71 -13.40
CA ILE A 384 -7.78 14.99 -14.14
C ILE A 384 -8.41 16.30 -13.65
N GLU A 385 -8.28 16.60 -12.36
CA GLU A 385 -8.92 17.76 -11.73
C GLU A 385 -8.07 19.03 -11.73
N ARG A 386 -6.80 18.92 -12.12
CA ARG A 386 -5.90 20.06 -12.37
C ARG A 386 -5.91 20.41 -13.84
#